data_AF-A0A1B6ELE8-F1
#
_entry.id   AF-A0A1B6ELE8-F1
#
_cell.length_a   1.000
_cell.length_b   1.000
_cell.length_c   1.000
_cell.angle_alpha   90.00
_cell.angle_beta   90.00
_cell.angle_gamma   90.00
#
_symmetry.space_group_name_H-M   'P 1'
#
loop_
_entity.id
_entity.type
_entity.pdbx_description
1 polymer ?
#
loop_
_entity_poly.entity_id
_entity_poly.type
_entity_poly.pdbx_seq_one_letter_code
_entity_poly.pdbx_strand_id
1 'polypeptide(L)'
;VFLQLLGTIGDSKTIAIVLCLAEKLLDKGYTLWMDNFYNDPELAKFLKERKTDCVGTSRLNRKTVPNEIKKQKFSKGELCVMHSDHVTITKWCDKRVVSMISTYHKLEMVPCKTKQNEEILKPLCVVEYNNNMGGVDMRDQLLQSYLMEQKRGTKWYIKVFKRLLNVTVLNCYVIWKVSNPNSEHLHFRLTLVKELLERFQVGVPRKTSGRPST
;
A
#
# COMPACT_ATOMS: atom_id res chain seq x y z
N VAL A 1 -16.53 6.57 -17.85
CA VAL A 1 -15.16 6.06 -17.67
C VAL A 1 -15.12 4.84 -16.75
N PHE A 2 -15.54 4.92 -15.49
CA PHE A 2 -15.56 3.76 -14.56
C PHE A 2 -16.33 2.52 -15.07
N LEU A 3 -17.54 2.72 -15.62
CA LEU A 3 -18.32 1.63 -16.23
C LEU A 3 -17.70 1.08 -17.54
N GLN A 4 -16.88 1.88 -18.21
CA GLN A 4 -16.18 1.51 -19.44
C GLN A 4 -14.93 0.66 -19.12
N LEU A 5 -14.25 0.95 -18.01
CA LEU A 5 -13.13 0.19 -17.46
C LEU A 5 -13.54 -1.20 -16.95
N LEU A 6 -14.74 -1.30 -16.36
CA LEU A 6 -15.32 -2.57 -15.92
C LEU A 6 -15.78 -3.46 -17.08
N GLY A 7 -16.21 -2.87 -18.20
CA GLY A 7 -16.65 -3.63 -19.37
C GLY A 7 -15.51 -4.34 -20.11
N THR A 8 -14.25 -3.89 -19.94
CA THR A 8 -13.08 -4.38 -20.68
C THR A 8 -12.29 -5.48 -19.99
N ILE A 9 -12.41 -5.61 -18.67
CA ILE A 9 -11.73 -6.65 -17.89
C ILE A 9 -12.81 -7.23 -16.99
N GLY A 10 -13.15 -8.51 -17.19
CA GLY A 10 -14.33 -9.15 -16.60
C GLY A 10 -14.49 -8.96 -15.08
N ASP A 11 -15.64 -9.42 -14.55
CA ASP A 11 -16.24 -9.18 -13.21
C ASP A 11 -15.38 -9.33 -11.92
N SER A 12 -14.05 -9.42 -12.03
CA SER A 12 -13.09 -9.42 -10.95
C SER A 12 -13.17 -8.15 -10.10
N LYS A 13 -13.84 -8.27 -8.95
CA LYS A 13 -13.94 -7.21 -7.93
C LYS A 13 -12.58 -6.64 -7.51
N THR A 14 -11.52 -7.46 -7.48
CA THR A 14 -10.18 -7.00 -7.11
C THR A 14 -9.59 -6.04 -8.16
N ILE A 15 -9.81 -6.33 -9.44
CA ILE A 15 -9.37 -5.48 -10.55
C ILE A 15 -10.13 -4.15 -10.50
N ALA A 16 -11.45 -4.20 -10.30
CA ALA A 16 -12.29 -3.02 -10.18
C ALA A 16 -11.81 -2.07 -9.06
N ILE A 17 -11.43 -2.62 -7.90
CA ILE A 17 -10.90 -1.84 -6.77
C ILE A 17 -9.60 -1.14 -7.15
N VAL A 18 -8.65 -1.85 -7.77
CA VAL A 18 -7.36 -1.27 -8.17
C VAL A 18 -7.58 -0.13 -9.16
N LEU A 19 -8.39 -0.35 -10.20
CA LEU A 19 -8.67 0.66 -11.21
C LEU A 19 -9.41 1.87 -10.63
N CYS A 20 -10.33 1.65 -9.68
CA CYS A 20 -11.00 2.73 -8.96
C CYS A 20 -10.01 3.61 -8.18
N LEU A 21 -9.14 2.97 -7.40
CA LEU A 21 -8.18 3.69 -6.55
C LEU A 21 -7.07 4.37 -7.38
N ALA A 22 -6.70 3.78 -8.50
CA ALA A 22 -5.63 4.28 -9.37
C ALA A 22 -6.11 5.27 -10.45
N GLU A 23 -7.42 5.47 -10.64
CA GLU A 23 -8.00 6.18 -11.80
C GLU A 23 -7.28 7.51 -12.13
N LYS A 24 -7.03 8.34 -11.13
CA LYS A 24 -6.37 9.65 -11.29
C LYS A 24 -4.85 9.59 -11.47
N LEU A 25 -4.26 8.42 -11.29
CA LEU A 25 -2.83 8.15 -11.38
C LEU A 25 -2.48 7.36 -12.65
N LEU A 26 -3.47 6.80 -13.35
CA LEU A 26 -3.26 6.14 -14.63
C LEU A 26 -2.67 7.09 -15.68
N ASP A 27 -1.98 6.52 -16.66
CA ASP A 27 -1.39 7.20 -17.82
C ASP A 27 -0.24 8.17 -17.52
N LYS A 28 0.23 8.22 -16.27
CA LYS A 28 1.27 9.16 -15.80
C LYS A 28 2.67 8.57 -15.67
N GLY A 29 2.87 7.29 -16.01
CA GLY A 29 4.17 6.62 -15.88
C GLY A 29 4.50 6.19 -14.44
N TYR A 30 3.51 6.07 -13.56
CA TYR A 30 3.72 5.59 -12.20
C TYR A 30 3.81 4.06 -12.13
N THR A 31 4.42 3.57 -11.06
CA THR A 31 4.51 2.15 -10.72
C THR A 31 3.64 1.84 -9.50
N LEU A 32 2.73 0.88 -9.64
CA LEU A 32 1.93 0.33 -8.55
C LEU A 32 2.62 -0.87 -7.91
N TRP A 33 2.94 -0.75 -6.63
CA TRP A 33 3.45 -1.84 -5.79
C TRP A 33 2.28 -2.46 -5.03
N MET A 34 1.95 -3.72 -5.34
CA MET A 34 0.71 -4.35 -4.87
C MET A 34 0.95 -5.66 -4.14
N ASP A 35 0.12 -5.93 -3.13
CA ASP A 35 0.07 -7.25 -2.48
C ASP A 35 -0.59 -8.31 -3.39
N ASN A 36 -0.31 -9.58 -3.10
CA ASN A 36 -0.78 -10.76 -3.82
C ASN A 36 -2.29 -10.83 -4.04
N PHE A 37 -3.08 -10.18 -3.19
CA PHE A 37 -4.54 -10.17 -3.29
C PHE A 37 -5.03 -9.40 -4.52
N TYR A 38 -4.26 -8.43 -5.01
CA TYR A 38 -4.65 -7.57 -6.12
C TYR A 38 -3.98 -7.95 -7.45
N ASN A 39 -2.78 -8.51 -7.39
CA ASN A 39 -2.00 -8.85 -8.59
C ASN A 39 -2.66 -9.93 -9.45
N ASP A 40 -2.92 -9.60 -10.72
CA ASP A 40 -3.46 -10.50 -11.73
C ASP A 40 -2.79 -10.21 -13.10
N PRO A 41 -2.41 -11.23 -13.88
CA PRO A 41 -1.87 -11.05 -15.24
C PRO A 41 -2.69 -10.16 -16.17
N GLU A 42 -4.03 -10.27 -16.15
CA GLU A 42 -4.89 -9.43 -17.00
C GLU A 42 -4.86 -7.96 -16.56
N LEU A 43 -4.89 -7.73 -15.24
CA LEU A 43 -4.73 -6.39 -14.68
C LEU A 43 -3.37 -5.79 -15.03
N ALA A 44 -2.30 -6.58 -14.94
CA ALA A 44 -0.95 -6.12 -15.26
C ALA A 44 -0.83 -5.68 -16.72
N LYS A 45 -1.43 -6.45 -17.64
CA LYS A 45 -1.48 -6.08 -19.06
C LYS A 45 -2.24 -4.77 -19.28
N PHE A 46 -3.42 -4.64 -18.68
CA PHE A 46 -4.23 -3.43 -18.79
C PHE A 46 -3.54 -2.19 -18.21
N LEU A 47 -2.92 -2.29 -17.03
CA LEU A 47 -2.17 -1.19 -16.42
C LEU A 47 -1.04 -0.75 -17.34
N LYS A 48 -0.33 -1.71 -17.95
CA LYS A 48 0.76 -1.42 -18.88
C LYS A 48 0.28 -0.68 -20.12
N GLU A 49 -0.85 -1.09 -20.71
CA GLU A 49 -1.51 -0.37 -21.81
C GLU A 49 -1.88 1.06 -21.43
N ARG A 50 -2.17 1.30 -20.14
CA ARG A 50 -2.45 2.60 -19.53
C ARG A 50 -1.21 3.29 -18.94
N LYS A 51 -0.04 3.06 -19.56
CA LYS A 51 1.27 3.64 -19.18
C LYS A 51 1.52 3.62 -17.67
N THR A 52 1.09 2.56 -17.01
CA THR A 52 1.21 2.38 -15.55
C THR A 52 1.86 1.03 -15.32
N ASP A 53 3.04 1.04 -14.72
CA ASP A 53 3.72 -0.19 -14.37
C ASP A 53 3.12 -0.76 -13.08
N CYS A 54 3.25 -2.06 -12.91
CA CYS A 54 2.92 -2.74 -11.67
C CYS A 54 3.91 -3.84 -11.33
N VAL A 55 4.12 -4.02 -10.03
CA VAL A 55 4.98 -5.06 -9.44
C VAL A 55 4.33 -5.58 -8.18
N GLY A 56 4.41 -6.88 -7.98
CA GLY A 56 3.98 -7.44 -6.72
C GLY A 56 4.13 -8.94 -6.61
N THR A 57 3.80 -9.46 -5.45
CA THR A 57 3.72 -10.91 -5.26
C THR A 57 2.53 -11.47 -6.05
N SER A 58 2.68 -12.64 -6.67
CA SER A 58 1.63 -13.26 -7.49
C SER A 58 1.11 -14.54 -6.84
N ARG A 59 -0.22 -14.71 -6.86
CA ARG A 59 -0.86 -15.96 -6.43
C ARG A 59 -0.89 -16.94 -7.60
N LEU A 60 -0.05 -17.96 -7.55
CA LEU A 60 0.04 -18.97 -8.61
C LEU A 60 -1.28 -19.75 -8.84
N ASN A 61 -2.20 -19.79 -7.89
CA ASN A 61 -3.48 -20.48 -8.05
C ASN A 61 -4.54 -19.70 -8.85
N ARG A 62 -4.24 -18.47 -9.31
CA ARG A 62 -5.15 -17.69 -10.17
C ARG A 62 -5.37 -18.39 -11.51
N LYS A 63 -6.58 -18.26 -12.06
CA LYS A 63 -6.95 -18.86 -13.34
C LYS A 63 -6.12 -18.30 -14.51
N THR A 64 -5.83 -17.00 -14.46
CA THR A 64 -5.08 -16.23 -15.45
C THR A 64 -3.57 -16.50 -15.46
N VAL A 65 -3.05 -17.20 -14.45
CA VAL A 65 -1.66 -17.66 -14.43
C VAL A 65 -1.56 -18.94 -15.28
N PRO A 66 -0.57 -19.08 -16.19
CA PRO A 66 -0.39 -20.30 -17.00
C PRO A 66 -0.13 -21.55 -16.14
N ASN A 67 -0.55 -22.73 -16.61
CA ASN A 67 -0.40 -23.97 -15.84
C ASN A 67 1.04 -24.50 -15.81
N GLU A 68 1.84 -24.11 -16.79
CA GLU A 68 3.24 -24.46 -16.97
C GLU A 68 4.04 -24.02 -15.73
N ILE A 69 3.94 -22.74 -15.34
CA ILE A 69 4.62 -22.22 -14.14
C ILE A 69 4.04 -22.77 -12.82
N LYS A 70 2.76 -23.13 -12.81
CA LYS A 70 2.12 -23.76 -11.63
C LYS A 70 2.70 -25.14 -11.36
N LYS A 71 2.76 -25.97 -12.41
CA LYS A 71 3.15 -27.39 -12.33
C LYS A 71 4.66 -27.60 -12.31
N GLN A 72 5.45 -26.61 -12.70
CA GLN A 72 6.90 -26.69 -12.66
C GLN A 72 7.39 -26.99 -11.23
N LYS A 73 8.08 -28.14 -11.07
CA LYS A 73 8.79 -28.52 -9.84
C LYS A 73 10.02 -27.61 -9.68
N PHE A 74 10.35 -27.30 -8.43
CA PHE A 74 11.34 -26.29 -8.10
C PHE A 74 12.26 -26.75 -6.98
N SER A 75 13.57 -26.69 -7.23
CA SER A 75 14.62 -26.84 -6.21
C SER A 75 15.01 -25.47 -5.65
N LYS A 76 15.65 -25.46 -4.47
CA LYS A 76 16.18 -24.24 -3.86
C LYS A 76 17.21 -23.57 -4.80
N GLY A 77 17.10 -22.26 -4.98
CA GLY A 77 17.98 -21.46 -5.84
C GLY A 77 17.56 -21.41 -7.31
N GLU A 78 16.64 -22.26 -7.75
CA GLU A 78 16.16 -22.23 -9.13
C GLU A 78 15.27 -21.02 -9.40
N LEU A 79 15.24 -20.60 -10.67
CA LEU A 79 14.45 -19.50 -11.20
C LEU A 79 13.68 -19.96 -12.45
N CYS A 80 12.36 -19.82 -12.45
CA CYS A 80 11.52 -19.95 -13.66
C CYS A 80 10.89 -18.62 -13.93
N VAL A 81 10.91 -18.25 -15.20
CA VAL A 81 10.26 -17.04 -15.69
C VAL A 81 9.39 -17.41 -16.86
N MET A 82 8.15 -16.93 -16.81
CA MET A 82 7.29 -16.87 -17.97
C MET A 82 7.04 -15.41 -18.30
N HIS A 83 7.08 -15.11 -19.59
CA HIS A 83 6.90 -13.76 -20.09
C HIS A 83 5.87 -13.77 -21.22
N SER A 84 4.96 -12.81 -21.19
CA SER A 84 3.96 -12.57 -22.22
C SER A 84 3.84 -11.06 -22.42
N ASP A 85 4.19 -10.60 -23.62
CA ASP A 85 4.21 -9.19 -24.04
C ASP A 85 5.08 -8.29 -23.14
N HIS A 86 4.48 -7.74 -22.08
CA HIS A 86 5.15 -6.89 -21.11
C HIS A 86 5.01 -7.44 -19.69
N VAL A 87 4.24 -8.49 -19.49
CA VAL A 87 3.97 -9.09 -18.19
C VAL A 87 4.92 -10.26 -17.99
N THR A 88 5.65 -10.22 -16.87
CA THR A 88 6.59 -11.25 -16.47
C THR A 88 6.13 -11.85 -15.15
N ILE A 89 5.97 -13.18 -15.10
CA ILE A 89 5.78 -13.92 -13.88
C ILE A 89 7.08 -14.63 -13.55
N THR A 90 7.66 -14.29 -12.41
CA THR A 90 8.87 -14.92 -11.87
C THR A 90 8.48 -15.87 -10.74
N LYS A 91 9.07 -17.06 -10.72
CA LYS A 91 8.97 -18.03 -9.62
C LYS A 91 10.39 -18.36 -9.17
N TRP A 92 10.67 -18.13 -7.90
CA TRP A 92 11.99 -18.30 -7.29
C TRP A 92 11.86 -19.03 -5.96
N CYS A 93 12.77 -19.94 -5.66
CA CYS A 93 12.73 -20.71 -4.41
C CYS A 93 13.93 -20.36 -3.52
N ASP A 94 13.66 -19.72 -2.38
CA ASP A 94 14.63 -19.60 -1.28
C ASP A 94 14.35 -20.68 -0.23
N LYS A 95 13.89 -20.30 0.98
CA LYS A 95 13.31 -21.24 1.96
C LYS A 95 11.90 -21.68 1.58
N ARG A 96 11.20 -20.82 0.83
CA ARG A 96 9.85 -21.04 0.29
C ARG A 96 9.80 -20.50 -1.13
N VAL A 97 8.86 -21.00 -1.91
CA VAL A 97 8.58 -20.48 -3.25
C VAL A 97 8.00 -19.08 -3.12
N VAL A 98 8.63 -18.12 -3.78
CA VAL A 98 8.17 -16.76 -4.00
C VAL A 98 7.77 -16.64 -5.47
N SER A 99 6.58 -16.12 -5.72
CA SER A 99 6.17 -15.75 -7.07
C SER A 99 5.92 -14.26 -7.15
N MET A 100 6.45 -13.64 -8.20
CA MET A 100 6.33 -12.23 -8.49
C MET A 100 5.66 -12.04 -9.85
N ILE A 101 4.90 -10.97 -9.98
CA ILE A 101 4.47 -10.41 -11.26
C ILE A 101 5.12 -9.03 -11.43
N SER A 102 5.53 -8.72 -12.65
CA SER A 102 6.16 -7.44 -12.99
C SER A 102 5.90 -7.08 -14.44
N THR A 103 5.90 -5.79 -14.73
CA THR A 103 5.64 -5.23 -16.07
C THR A 103 6.86 -4.56 -16.71
N TYR A 104 7.97 -4.45 -15.97
CA TYR A 104 9.20 -3.78 -16.43
C TYR A 104 10.51 -4.45 -16.04
N HIS A 105 10.49 -5.37 -15.06
CA HIS A 105 11.72 -5.97 -14.56
C HIS A 105 12.33 -6.91 -15.60
N LYS A 106 13.64 -6.77 -15.80
CA LYS A 106 14.46 -7.75 -16.55
C LYS A 106 14.75 -8.97 -15.68
N LEU A 107 15.15 -10.05 -16.34
CA LEU A 107 15.62 -11.25 -15.69
C LEU A 107 17.04 -11.05 -15.16
N GLU A 108 17.14 -10.58 -13.93
CA GLU A 108 18.43 -10.29 -13.29
C GLU A 108 18.46 -10.84 -11.86
N MET A 109 19.59 -11.45 -11.50
CA MET A 109 19.87 -11.94 -10.16
C MET A 109 20.93 -11.03 -9.53
N VAL A 110 20.60 -10.44 -8.38
CA VAL A 110 21.46 -9.48 -7.70
C VAL A 110 21.98 -10.05 -6.37
N PRO A 111 23.25 -9.77 -6.01
CA PRO A 111 23.79 -10.17 -4.71
C PRO A 111 23.09 -9.39 -3.59
N CYS A 112 22.70 -10.10 -2.55
CA CYS A 112 22.06 -9.56 -1.35
C CYS A 112 22.65 -10.22 -0.11
N LYS A 113 22.70 -9.49 1.00
CA LYS A 113 23.05 -10.07 2.30
C LYS A 113 21.81 -10.50 3.06
N THR A 114 21.85 -11.67 3.66
CA THR A 114 20.83 -12.10 4.62
C THR A 114 21.01 -11.36 5.95
N LYS A 115 20.05 -11.50 6.87
CA LYS A 115 20.19 -11.01 8.25
C LYS A 115 21.39 -11.65 8.99
N GLN A 116 21.87 -12.78 8.50
CA GLN A 116 23.00 -13.54 9.03
C GLN A 116 24.33 -13.19 8.31
N ASN A 117 24.34 -12.13 7.50
CA ASN A 117 25.48 -11.69 6.69
C ASN A 117 25.97 -12.69 5.62
N GLU A 118 25.14 -13.67 5.28
CA GLU A 118 25.43 -14.59 4.16
C GLU A 118 25.08 -13.94 2.83
N GLU A 119 25.91 -14.14 1.81
CA GLU A 119 25.63 -13.69 0.45
C GLU A 119 24.69 -14.66 -0.27
N ILE A 120 23.59 -14.12 -0.80
CA ILE A 120 22.59 -14.85 -1.57
C ILE A 120 22.22 -14.07 -2.82
N LEU A 121 22.04 -14.76 -3.94
CA LEU A 121 21.50 -14.18 -5.16
C LEU A 121 19.98 -14.17 -5.10
N LYS A 122 19.38 -12.99 -5.30
CA LYS A 122 17.92 -12.82 -5.36
C LYS A 122 17.50 -12.20 -6.69
N PRO A 123 16.33 -12.54 -7.23
CA PRO A 123 15.79 -11.83 -8.38
C PRO A 123 15.63 -10.34 -8.06
N LEU A 124 16.01 -9.47 -8.99
CA LEU A 124 15.89 -8.01 -8.83
C LEU A 124 14.46 -7.61 -8.44
N CYS A 125 13.45 -8.23 -9.05
CA CYS A 125 12.04 -7.97 -8.75
C CYS A 125 11.65 -8.25 -7.29
N VAL A 126 12.28 -9.21 -6.63
CA VAL A 126 12.05 -9.50 -5.21
C VAL A 126 12.70 -8.42 -4.34
N VAL A 127 13.88 -7.94 -4.73
CA VAL A 127 14.61 -6.90 -4.00
C VAL A 127 13.87 -5.58 -4.07
N GLU A 128 13.53 -5.12 -5.28
CA GLU A 128 12.79 -3.86 -5.44
C GLU A 128 11.42 -3.92 -4.79
N TYR A 129 10.72 -5.07 -4.86
CA TYR A 129 9.46 -5.23 -4.16
C TYR A 129 9.60 -5.04 -2.66
N ASN A 130 10.59 -5.66 -2.01
CA ASN A 130 10.78 -5.50 -0.57
C ASN A 130 11.15 -4.05 -0.17
N ASN A 131 11.79 -3.29 -1.06
CA ASN A 131 12.17 -1.90 -0.80
C ASN A 131 10.99 -0.93 -0.95
N ASN A 132 10.08 -1.19 -1.88
CA ASN A 132 8.98 -0.28 -2.20
C ASN A 132 7.63 -0.71 -1.58
N MET A 133 7.48 -2.00 -1.29
CA MET A 133 6.34 -2.52 -0.55
C MET A 133 6.48 -2.09 0.92
N GLY A 134 5.47 -1.39 1.44
CA GLY A 134 5.46 -0.95 2.85
C GLY A 134 4.90 0.45 3.07
N GLY A 135 4.61 1.22 2.01
CA GLY A 135 3.99 2.54 2.17
C GLY A 135 2.66 2.53 2.94
N VAL A 136 1.81 1.51 2.70
CA VAL A 136 0.54 1.34 3.42
C VAL A 136 0.78 0.95 4.88
N ASP A 137 1.68 0.00 5.13
CA ASP A 137 2.01 -0.44 6.49
C ASP A 137 2.64 0.69 7.32
N MET A 138 3.50 1.50 6.70
CA MET A 138 4.10 2.67 7.34
C MET A 138 3.03 3.71 7.72
N ARG A 139 2.10 4.01 6.81
CA ARG A 139 0.95 4.88 7.12
C ARG A 139 0.15 4.32 8.31
N ASP A 140 -0.12 3.02 8.30
CA ASP A 140 -0.90 2.39 9.36
C ASP A 140 -0.15 2.40 10.70
N GLN A 141 1.17 2.16 10.72
CA GLN A 141 2.02 2.33 11.90
C GLN A 141 1.94 3.75 12.45
N LEU A 142 2.09 4.78 11.60
CA LEU A 142 2.01 6.19 12.01
C LEU A 142 0.64 6.58 12.59
N LEU A 143 -0.44 5.99 12.08
CA LEU A 143 -1.79 6.19 12.61
C LEU A 143 -1.99 5.48 13.95
N GLN A 144 -1.42 4.27 14.10
CA GLN A 144 -1.49 3.50 15.35
C GLN A 144 -0.75 4.18 16.49
N SER A 145 0.37 4.88 16.22
CA SER A 145 1.11 5.62 17.25
C SER A 145 0.27 6.67 17.98
N TYR A 146 -0.76 7.21 17.32
CA TYR A 146 -1.67 8.23 17.87
C TYR A 146 -3.13 7.87 17.62
N LEU A 147 -3.53 6.69 18.07
CA LEU A 147 -4.85 6.14 17.82
C LEU A 147 -5.96 6.95 18.53
N MET A 148 -6.86 7.56 17.75
CA MET A 148 -8.00 8.33 18.27
C MET A 148 -9.27 7.47 18.43
N GLU A 149 -9.32 6.38 17.68
CA GLU A 149 -10.42 5.43 17.53
C GLU A 149 -10.61 4.56 18.78
N GLN A 150 -9.62 4.56 19.69
CA GLN A 150 -9.54 3.71 20.87
C GLN A 150 -10.58 4.05 21.96
N LYS A 151 -11.06 5.29 22.01
CA LYS A 151 -12.13 5.70 22.93
C LYS A 151 -13.44 5.01 22.52
N ARG A 152 -13.68 3.83 23.12
CA ARG A 152 -14.87 3.00 22.93
C ARG A 152 -16.12 3.83 23.19
N GLY A 153 -16.93 4.00 22.16
CA GLY A 153 -18.29 4.52 22.26
C GLY A 153 -19.22 3.55 21.56
N THR A 154 -20.48 3.51 21.98
CA THR A 154 -21.52 2.60 21.44
C THR A 154 -21.84 2.87 19.97
N LYS A 155 -21.51 4.07 19.47
CA LYS A 155 -21.82 4.57 18.13
C LYS A 155 -20.68 4.30 17.15
N TRP A 156 -20.83 3.30 16.28
CA TRP A 156 -19.80 2.88 15.32
C TRP A 156 -19.36 4.00 14.36
N TYR A 157 -20.28 4.89 13.96
CA TYR A 157 -19.97 5.99 13.02
C TYR A 157 -18.99 7.01 13.62
N ILE A 158 -18.98 7.17 14.95
CA ILE A 158 -18.00 8.03 15.63
C ILE A 158 -16.59 7.46 15.48
N LYS A 159 -16.45 6.13 15.42
CA LYS A 159 -15.15 5.48 15.15
C LYS A 159 -14.65 5.82 13.75
N VAL A 160 -15.54 5.81 12.75
CA VAL A 160 -15.22 6.19 11.37
C VAL A 160 -14.82 7.67 11.31
N PHE A 161 -15.60 8.57 11.93
CA PHE A 161 -15.25 9.99 12.00
C PHE A 161 -13.86 10.22 12.62
N LYS A 162 -13.56 9.57 13.74
CA LYS A 162 -12.25 9.66 14.40
C LYS A 162 -11.11 9.12 13.51
N ARG A 163 -11.35 8.04 12.76
CA ARG A 163 -10.38 7.51 11.79
C ARG A 163 -10.09 8.53 10.70
N LEU A 164 -11.14 9.11 10.10
CA LEU A 164 -11.00 10.12 9.06
C LEU A 164 -10.25 11.35 9.58
N LEU A 165 -10.59 11.82 10.79
CA LEU A 165 -9.87 12.92 11.42
C LEU A 165 -8.37 12.58 11.64
N ASN A 166 -8.06 11.34 12.05
CA ASN A 166 -6.67 10.91 12.26
C ASN A 166 -5.87 10.87 10.96
N VAL A 167 -6.49 10.36 9.91
CA VAL A 167 -5.92 10.37 8.55
C VAL A 167 -5.70 11.80 8.07
N THR A 168 -6.65 12.71 8.29
CA THR A 168 -6.49 14.13 7.95
C THR A 168 -5.31 14.76 8.67
N VAL A 169 -5.19 14.57 9.99
CA VAL A 169 -4.05 15.10 10.77
C VAL A 169 -2.72 14.53 10.26
N LEU A 170 -2.67 13.24 9.92
CA LEU A 170 -1.47 12.63 9.34
C LEU A 170 -1.14 13.22 7.96
N ASN A 171 -2.13 13.44 7.10
CA ASN A 171 -1.91 14.06 5.79
C ASN A 171 -1.38 15.50 5.93
N CYS A 172 -1.92 16.27 6.87
CA CYS A 172 -1.38 17.60 7.21
C CYS A 172 0.07 17.52 7.69
N TYR A 173 0.41 16.53 8.53
CA TYR A 173 1.79 16.31 8.97
C TYR A 173 2.72 15.98 7.79
N VAL A 174 2.31 15.11 6.87
CA VAL A 174 3.10 14.75 5.68
C VAL A 174 3.40 15.99 4.84
N ILE A 175 2.42 16.86 4.63
CA ILE A 175 2.60 18.14 3.92
C ILE A 175 3.54 19.07 4.70
N TRP A 176 3.32 19.23 6.00
CA TRP A 176 4.12 20.11 6.85
C TRP A 176 5.60 19.67 6.93
N LYS A 177 5.85 18.36 6.91
CA LYS A 177 7.20 17.77 6.92
C LYS A 177 8.01 18.13 5.68
N VAL A 178 7.37 18.44 4.54
CA VAL A 178 8.07 18.94 3.34
C VAL A 178 8.81 20.25 3.65
N SER A 179 8.20 21.13 4.44
CA SER A 179 8.84 22.39 4.87
C SER A 179 9.66 22.23 6.16
N ASN A 180 9.46 21.14 6.91
CA ASN A 180 10.07 20.91 8.22
C ASN A 180 10.64 19.47 8.31
N PRO A 181 11.73 19.14 7.60
CA PRO A 181 12.14 17.74 7.42
C PRO A 181 12.49 16.99 8.71
N ASN A 182 13.09 17.70 9.66
CA ASN A 182 13.59 17.15 10.93
C ASN A 182 12.54 17.11 12.05
N SER A 183 11.31 17.46 11.73
CA SER A 183 10.26 17.55 12.73
C SER A 183 9.66 16.19 13.06
N GLU A 184 9.36 16.01 14.33
CA GLU A 184 8.70 14.80 14.82
C GLU A 184 7.17 14.92 14.76
N HIS A 185 6.50 13.78 14.58
CA HIS A 185 5.04 13.72 14.50
C HIS A 185 4.37 14.20 15.80
N LEU A 186 4.98 13.94 16.97
CA LEU A 186 4.49 14.45 18.25
C LEU A 186 4.52 15.98 18.30
N HIS A 187 5.65 16.57 17.90
CA HIS A 187 5.84 18.02 17.90
C HIS A 187 4.79 18.70 17.03
N PHE A 188 4.58 18.20 15.81
CA PHE A 188 3.52 18.69 14.92
C PHE A 188 2.14 18.69 15.60
N ARG A 189 1.77 17.57 16.24
CA ARG A 189 0.45 17.44 16.90
C ARG A 189 0.30 18.41 18.06
N LEU A 190 1.34 18.61 18.86
CA LEU A 190 1.30 19.57 19.98
C LEU A 190 1.13 21.01 19.48
N THR A 191 1.86 21.38 18.43
CA THR A 191 1.72 22.70 17.79
C THR A 191 0.31 22.89 17.24
N LEU A 192 -0.21 21.89 16.50
CA LEU A 192 -1.58 21.93 15.97
C LEU A 192 -2.62 22.13 17.08
N VAL A 193 -2.50 21.41 18.21
CA VAL A 193 -3.43 21.55 19.34
C VAL A 193 -3.34 22.94 19.95
N LYS A 194 -2.14 23.49 20.16
CA LYS A 194 -1.95 24.84 20.71
C LYS A 194 -2.60 25.89 19.83
N GLU A 195 -2.34 25.87 18.52
CA GLU A 195 -2.91 26.83 17.57
C GLU A 195 -4.44 26.75 17.50
N LEU A 196 -5.00 25.52 17.54
CA LEU A 196 -6.45 25.33 17.58
C LEU A 196 -7.07 25.89 18.87
N LEU A 197 -6.41 25.70 20.01
CA LEU A 197 -6.87 26.27 21.28
C LEU A 197 -6.80 27.79 21.25
N GLU A 198 -5.66 28.38 20.87
CA GLU A 198 -5.51 29.83 20.79
C GLU A 198 -6.56 30.48 19.87
N ARG A 199 -6.87 29.84 18.73
CA ARG A 199 -7.83 30.37 17.76
C ARG A 199 -9.29 30.24 18.18
N PHE A 200 -9.65 29.16 18.89
CA PHE A 200 -11.07 28.81 19.13
C PHE A 200 -11.48 28.77 20.60
N GLN A 201 -10.55 28.85 21.55
CA GLN A 201 -10.86 28.82 22.99
C GLN A 201 -11.39 30.16 23.52
N VAL A 202 -11.10 31.27 22.84
CA VAL A 202 -11.60 32.60 23.22
C VAL A 202 -13.08 32.70 22.85
N GLY A 203 -13.99 32.37 23.78
CA GLY A 203 -15.42 32.69 23.63
C GLY A 203 -16.45 31.61 23.98
N VAL A 204 -16.07 30.46 24.57
CA VAL A 204 -17.06 29.50 25.08
C VAL A 204 -17.22 29.71 26.60
N PRO A 205 -18.29 30.36 27.08
CA PRO A 205 -18.58 30.38 28.51
C PRO A 205 -18.74 28.93 28.99
N ARG A 206 -17.93 28.51 29.95
CA ARG A 206 -18.18 27.25 30.65
C ARG A 206 -19.52 27.39 31.37
N LYS A 207 -20.53 26.61 30.98
CA LYS A 207 -21.70 26.40 31.84
C LYS A 207 -21.23 25.69 33.10
N THR A 208 -20.97 26.46 34.16
CA THR A 208 -20.83 25.92 35.51
C THR A 208 -22.22 25.54 36.00
N SER A 209 -22.66 24.30 35.79
CA SER A 209 -23.81 23.78 36.53
C SER A 209 -23.33 23.49 37.95
N GLY A 210 -23.41 24.50 38.82
CA GLY A 210 -23.32 24.28 40.26
C GLY A 210 -24.48 23.39 40.69
N ARG A 211 -24.20 22.40 41.55
CA ARG A 211 -25.25 21.66 42.25
C ARG A 211 -26.03 22.67 43.11
N PRO A 212 -27.37 22.73 43.05
CA PRO A 212 -28.13 23.58 43.96
C PRO A 212 -27.75 23.21 45.39
N SER A 213 -27.47 24.21 46.22
CA SER A 213 -27.34 23.98 47.66
C SER A 213 -28.66 23.40 48.15
N THR A 214 -28.56 22.30 48.88
CA THR A 214 -29.67 21.67 49.61
C THR A 214 -30.38 22.67 50.51
#